data_AF-A0A0G0F0P0-F1
#
_entry.id   AF-A0A0G0F0P0-F1
#
_cell.length_a   1.000
_cell.length_b   1.000
_cell.length_c   1.000
_cell.angle_alpha   90.00
_cell.angle_beta   90.00
_cell.angle_gamma   90.00
#
_symmetry.space_group_name_H-M   'P 1'
#
loop_
_entity.id
_entity.type
_entity.pdbx_description
1 polymer ?
#
loop_
_entity_poly.entity_id
_entity_poly.type
_entity_poly.pdbx_seq_one_letter_code
_entity_poly.pdbx_strand_id
1 'polypeptide(L)'
;MYLPLILFFLSLAGIIIMVWRELVLVKNGLVVKTQHSHPFVPDLQKIKYLASKGTKKLSYVTLFIMLRFFIKSSSFIKNKSTILAKEIKTRFKKFRKDTSDETAEKKEVSKYLKIISEYRHKIRAIKHRIKEEEGIE
;
A
#
# COMPACT_ATOMS: atom_id res chain seq x y z
N MET A 1 -10.49 -5.48 -4.07
CA MET A 1 -11.07 -6.32 -3.01
C MET A 1 -10.15 -6.52 -1.80
N TYR A 2 -8.82 -6.59 -1.97
CA TYR A 2 -7.88 -6.78 -0.84
C TYR A 2 -7.45 -5.49 -0.12
N LEU A 3 -7.67 -4.31 -0.73
CA LEU A 3 -7.36 -3.01 -0.14
C LEU A 3 -7.91 -2.79 1.29
N PRO A 4 -9.20 -3.04 1.59
CA PRO A 4 -9.72 -2.87 2.96
C PRO A 4 -9.08 -3.86 3.94
N LEU A 5 -8.73 -5.06 3.49
CA LEU A 5 -8.07 -6.07 4.31
C LEU A 5 -6.65 -5.62 4.69
N ILE A 6 -5.91 -5.06 3.74
CA ILE A 6 -4.55 -4.53 3.95
C ILE A 6 -4.58 -3.36 4.93
N LEU A 7 -5.52 -2.41 4.77
CA LEU A 7 -5.71 -1.29 5.68
C LEU A 7 -6.08 -1.75 7.10
N PHE A 8 -6.92 -2.78 7.22
CA PHE A 8 -7.27 -3.38 8.50
C PHE A 8 -6.03 -3.96 9.22
N PHE A 9 -5.20 -4.74 8.52
CA PHE A 9 -3.98 -5.29 9.11
C PHE A 9 -2.96 -4.21 9.46
N LEU A 10 -2.86 -3.15 8.66
CA LEU A 10 -1.96 -2.03 8.93
C LEU A 10 -2.41 -1.25 10.19
N SER A 11 -3.71 -1.02 10.33
CA SER A 11 -4.30 -0.42 11.54
C SER A 11 -4.07 -1.31 12.77
N LEU A 12 -4.32 -2.62 12.63
CA LEU A 12 -4.10 -3.58 13.72
C LEU A 12 -2.63 -3.62 14.17
N ALA A 13 -1.69 -3.60 13.24
CA ALA A 13 -0.26 -3.55 13.53
C ALA A 13 0.10 -2.27 14.32
N GLY A 14 -0.46 -1.11 13.93
CA GLY A 14 -0.28 0.14 14.65
C GLY A 14 -0.74 0.07 16.11
N ILE A 15 -1.92 -0.51 16.35
CA ILE A 15 -2.46 -0.71 17.71
C ILE A 15 -1.56 -1.64 18.52
N ILE A 16 -1.10 -2.76 17.93
CA ILE A 16 -0.19 -3.70 18.59
C ILE A 16 1.12 -3.01 19.01
N ILE A 17 1.71 -2.20 18.12
CA ILE A 17 2.95 -1.46 18.41
C ILE A 17 2.74 -0.45 19.54
N MET A 18 1.61 0.26 19.54
CA MET A 18 1.27 1.24 20.57
C MET A 18 1.13 0.58 21.94
N VAL A 19 0.40 -0.54 22.03
CA VAL A 19 0.23 -1.32 23.27
C VAL A 19 1.56 -1.94 23.72
N TRP A 20 2.37 -2.45 22.78
CA TRP A 20 3.68 -3.01 23.09
C TRP A 20 4.63 -1.97 23.69
N ARG A 21 4.66 -0.76 23.14
CA ARG A 21 5.46 0.35 23.67
C ARG A 21 5.08 0.70 25.10
N GLU A 22 3.78 0.83 25.39
CA GLU A 22 3.28 1.07 26.74
C GLU A 22 3.67 -0.06 27.70
N LEU A 23 3.54 -1.32 27.29
CA LEU A 23 3.94 -2.47 28.10
C LEU A 23 5.44 -2.48 28.42
N VAL A 24 6.28 -2.10 27.45
CA VAL A 24 7.74 -2.01 27.64
C VAL A 24 8.09 -0.88 28.61
N LEU A 25 7.44 0.29 28.50
CA LEU A 25 7.64 1.42 29.42
C LEU A 25 7.26 1.05 30.87
N VAL A 26 6.15 0.33 31.04
CA VAL A 26 5.71 -0.18 32.35
C VAL A 26 6.69 -1.24 32.90
N LYS A 27 7.22 -2.13 32.05
CA LYS A 27 8.20 -3.14 32.45
C LYS A 27 9.54 -2.52 32.90
N ASN A 28 9.94 -1.42 32.28
CA ASN A 28 11.19 -0.71 32.58
C ASN A 28 11.11 0.21 33.80
N GLY A 29 9.97 0.24 34.52
CA GLY A 29 9.83 0.97 35.79
C GLY A 29 9.78 2.50 35.66
N LEU A 30 9.70 3.03 34.42
CA LEU A 30 9.67 4.47 34.13
C LEU A 30 8.33 5.13 34.45
N VAL A 31 7.28 4.33 34.66
CA VAL A 31 5.96 4.80 35.10
C VAL A 31 5.79 4.41 36.57
N VAL A 32 5.90 5.40 37.46
CA VAL A 32 5.55 5.25 38.87
C VAL A 32 4.08 4.82 38.93
N LYS A 33 3.82 3.62 39.45
CA LYS A 33 2.47 3.13 39.75
C LYS A 33 1.85 4.08 40.78
N THR A 34 1.09 5.08 40.32
CA THR A 34 0.07 5.69 41.14
C THR A 34 -1.00 4.63 41.36
N GLN A 35 -0.92 3.96 42.50
CA GLN A 35 -1.89 2.97 42.96
C GLN A 35 -3.18 3.72 43.34
N HIS A 36 -3.93 4.17 42.34
CA HIS A 36 -5.24 4.75 42.55
C HIS A 36 -6.27 3.64 42.47
N SER A 37 -6.73 3.22 43.65
CA SER A 37 -7.82 2.25 43.81
C SER A 37 -9.13 2.95 43.45
N HIS A 38 -9.39 3.09 42.15
CA HIS A 38 -10.65 3.63 41.66
C HIS A 38 -11.62 2.47 41.37
N PRO A 39 -12.88 2.50 41.85
CA PRO A 39 -13.84 1.41 41.65
C PRO A 39 -14.16 1.07 40.18
N PHE A 40 -13.81 1.95 39.24
CA PHE A 40 -13.98 1.75 37.79
C PHE A 40 -12.70 1.28 37.07
N VAL A 41 -11.58 1.18 37.78
CA VAL A 41 -10.30 0.72 37.20
C VAL A 41 -10.08 -0.74 37.65
N PRO A 42 -10.05 -1.70 36.72
CA PRO A 42 -9.78 -3.09 37.04
C PRO A 42 -8.43 -3.24 37.77
N ASP A 43 -8.41 -3.98 38.87
CA ASP A 43 -7.19 -4.28 39.60
C ASP A 43 -6.23 -5.12 38.74
N LEU A 44 -5.16 -4.47 38.26
CA LEU A 44 -4.11 -5.06 37.44
C LEU A 44 -3.48 -6.28 38.12
N GLN A 45 -3.46 -6.35 39.46
CA GLN A 45 -2.92 -7.50 40.18
C GLN A 45 -3.81 -8.74 40.02
N LYS A 46 -5.14 -8.56 40.09
CA LYS A 46 -6.10 -9.65 39.85
C LYS A 46 -6.01 -10.13 38.41
N ILE A 47 -5.90 -9.22 37.43
CA ILE A 47 -5.74 -9.58 36.01
C ILE A 47 -4.43 -10.34 35.78
N LYS A 48 -3.32 -9.91 36.39
CA LYS A 48 -2.01 -10.58 36.28
C LYS A 48 -2.06 -12.01 36.85
N TYR A 49 -2.71 -12.20 37.98
CA TYR A 49 -2.87 -13.52 38.60
C TYR A 49 -3.78 -14.44 37.77
N LEU A 50 -4.86 -13.89 37.21
CA LEU A 50 -5.78 -14.65 36.36
C LEU A 50 -5.13 -15.04 35.04
N ALA A 51 -4.35 -14.13 34.45
CA ALA A 51 -3.53 -14.39 33.27
C ALA A 51 -2.46 -15.47 33.56
N SER A 52 -1.70 -15.35 34.66
CA SER A 52 -0.64 -16.31 34.99
C SER A 52 -1.15 -17.73 35.28
N LYS A 53 -2.37 -17.86 35.81
CA LYS A 53 -3.02 -19.15 36.05
C LYS A 53 -3.43 -19.85 34.75
N GLY A 54 -3.77 -19.10 33.70
CA GLY A 54 -4.21 -19.63 32.40
C GLY A 54 -3.10 -19.73 31.33
N THR A 55 -1.98 -19.02 31.49
CA THR A 55 -0.93 -18.92 30.46
C THR A 55 -0.30 -20.24 30.11
N LYS A 56 -0.08 -21.16 31.06
CA LYS A 56 0.52 -22.47 30.78
C LYS A 56 -0.33 -23.34 29.86
N LYS A 57 -1.66 -23.33 30.03
CA LYS A 57 -2.56 -24.12 29.17
C LYS A 57 -2.74 -23.45 27.80
N LEU A 58 -2.85 -22.13 27.80
CA LEU A 58 -2.98 -21.33 26.59
C LEU A 58 -1.72 -21.35 25.73
N SER A 59 -0.52 -21.41 26.32
CA SER A 59 0.73 -21.46 25.56
C SER A 59 0.82 -22.74 24.72
N TYR A 60 0.50 -23.91 25.26
CA TYR A 60 0.51 -25.17 24.50
C TYR A 60 -0.53 -25.17 23.38
N VAL A 61 -1.75 -24.69 23.66
CA VAL A 61 -2.82 -24.59 22.65
C VAL A 61 -2.41 -23.62 21.53
N THR A 62 -1.86 -22.45 21.90
CA THR A 62 -1.38 -21.45 20.93
C THR A 62 -0.25 -21.99 20.08
N LEU A 63 0.71 -22.70 20.69
CA LEU A 63 1.81 -23.34 19.98
C LEU A 63 1.31 -24.38 18.97
N PHE A 64 0.37 -25.23 19.39
CA PHE A 64 -0.23 -26.23 18.51
C PHE A 64 -0.99 -25.59 17.34
N ILE A 65 -1.76 -24.52 17.62
CA ILE A 65 -2.46 -23.75 16.57
C ILE A 65 -1.46 -23.11 15.60
N MET A 66 -0.39 -22.48 16.09
CA MET A 66 0.66 -21.93 15.24
C MET A 66 1.31 -23.00 14.37
N LEU A 67 1.67 -24.14 14.95
CA LEU A 67 2.31 -25.24 14.22
C LEU A 67 1.38 -25.79 13.13
N ARG A 68 0.10 -26.02 13.47
CA ARG A 68 -0.91 -26.47 12.51
C ARG A 68 -1.14 -25.45 11.41
N PHE A 69 -1.19 -24.17 11.75
CA PHE A 69 -1.33 -23.07 10.80
C PHE A 69 -0.11 -22.99 9.87
N PHE A 70 1.11 -23.14 10.40
CA PHE A 70 2.35 -23.13 9.62
C PHE A 70 2.39 -24.28 8.61
N ILE A 71 2.08 -25.50 9.04
CA ILE A 71 2.05 -26.68 8.17
C ILE A 71 1.00 -26.51 7.06
N LYS A 72 -0.22 -26.10 7.41
CA LYS A 72 -1.31 -25.90 6.44
C LYS A 72 -1.01 -24.76 5.47
N SER A 73 -0.44 -23.67 5.97
CA SER A 73 -0.07 -22.51 5.16
C SER A 73 1.07 -22.83 4.20
N SER A 74 2.06 -23.63 4.62
CA SER A 74 3.16 -24.08 3.76
C SER A 74 2.64 -24.88 2.56
N SER A 75 1.70 -25.81 2.77
CA SER A 75 1.05 -26.54 1.69
C SER A 75 0.25 -25.63 0.74
N PHE A 76 -0.50 -24.68 1.30
CA PHE A 76 -1.28 -23.72 0.53
C PHE A 76 -0.40 -22.76 -0.29
N ILE A 77 0.70 -22.29 0.29
CA ILE A 77 1.70 -21.43 -0.36
C ILE A 77 2.36 -22.18 -1.50
N LYS A 78 2.79 -23.44 -1.34
CA LYS A 78 3.37 -24.21 -2.44
C LYS A 78 2.42 -24.35 -3.63
N ASN A 79 1.13 -24.61 -3.39
CA ASN A 79 0.15 -24.80 -4.45
C ASN A 79 -0.30 -23.48 -5.13
N LYS A 80 -0.39 -22.38 -4.38
CA LYS A 80 -0.90 -21.10 -4.91
C LYS A 80 0.19 -20.07 -5.24
N SER A 81 1.41 -20.24 -4.76
CA SER A 81 2.53 -19.29 -5.02
C SER A 81 2.85 -19.17 -6.50
N THR A 82 2.85 -20.27 -7.26
CA THR A 82 3.15 -20.25 -8.69
C THR A 82 2.05 -19.52 -9.49
N ILE A 83 0.79 -19.69 -9.09
CA ILE A 83 -0.37 -19.01 -9.67
C ILE A 83 -0.34 -17.52 -9.32
N LEU A 84 -0.12 -17.18 -8.05
CA LEU A 84 0.01 -15.80 -7.58
C LEU A 84 1.20 -15.09 -8.21
N ALA A 85 2.36 -15.75 -8.32
CA ALA A 85 3.54 -15.19 -8.96
C ALA A 85 3.31 -14.92 -10.46
N LYS A 86 2.61 -15.82 -11.16
CA LYS A 86 2.20 -15.59 -12.55
C LYS A 86 1.21 -14.43 -12.66
N GLU A 87 0.23 -14.34 -11.78
CA GLU A 87 -0.78 -13.28 -11.80
C GLU A 87 -0.18 -11.90 -11.42
N ILE A 88 0.76 -11.86 -10.47
CA ILE A 88 1.51 -10.65 -10.13
C ILE A 88 2.39 -10.26 -11.32
N LYS A 89 3.11 -11.19 -11.94
CA LYS A 89 3.97 -10.91 -13.11
C LYS A 89 3.17 -10.38 -14.30
N THR A 90 1.97 -10.91 -14.56
CA THR A 90 1.10 -10.41 -15.64
C THR A 90 0.50 -9.05 -15.31
N ARG A 91 0.07 -8.80 -14.06
CA ARG A 91 -0.40 -7.49 -13.61
C ARG A 91 0.71 -6.43 -13.63
N PHE A 92 1.93 -6.78 -13.21
CA PHE A 92 3.10 -5.88 -13.28
C PHE A 92 3.53 -5.59 -14.71
N LYS A 93 3.47 -6.57 -15.61
CA LYS A 93 3.70 -6.35 -17.04
C LYS A 93 2.63 -5.44 -17.67
N LYS A 94 1.35 -5.59 -17.31
CA LYS A 94 0.29 -4.67 -17.74
C LYS A 94 0.53 -3.25 -17.23
N PHE A 95 0.80 -3.09 -15.94
CA PHE A 95 1.12 -1.79 -15.35
C PHE A 95 2.34 -1.14 -16.03
N ARG A 96 3.42 -1.90 -16.24
CA ARG A 96 4.61 -1.39 -16.93
C ARG A 96 4.35 -1.06 -18.40
N LYS A 97 3.37 -1.71 -19.05
CA LYS A 97 2.96 -1.40 -20.43
C LYS A 97 2.09 -0.15 -20.50
N ASP A 98 1.28 0.11 -19.47
CA ASP A 98 0.51 1.35 -19.34
C ASP A 98 1.39 2.54 -18.90
N THR A 99 2.52 2.29 -18.23
CA THR A 99 3.53 3.31 -17.86
C THR A 99 4.67 3.44 -18.89
N SER A 100 4.83 2.48 -19.81
CA SER A 100 5.76 2.61 -20.95
C SER A 100 5.09 3.46 -22.02
N ASP A 101 5.44 4.72 -21.94
CA ASP A 101 4.77 5.87 -22.47
C ASP A 101 4.86 6.05 -24.00
N GLU A 102 4.43 5.06 -24.78
CA GLU A 102 4.22 5.27 -26.22
C GLU A 102 3.04 6.22 -26.51
N THR A 103 2.28 6.64 -25.50
CA THR A 103 1.11 7.51 -25.66
C THR A 103 1.34 8.96 -25.23
N ALA A 104 2.23 9.28 -24.28
CA ALA A 104 2.59 10.69 -24.04
C ALA A 104 3.52 11.23 -25.13
N GLU A 105 4.55 10.48 -25.56
CA GLU A 105 5.45 10.95 -26.63
C GLU A 105 4.69 11.16 -27.96
N LYS A 106 3.82 10.24 -28.36
CA LYS A 106 2.99 10.41 -29.58
C LYS A 106 2.00 11.57 -29.46
N LYS A 107 1.46 11.82 -28.26
CA LYS A 107 0.49 12.91 -28.03
C LYS A 107 1.15 14.28 -28.05
N GLU A 108 2.36 14.41 -27.49
CA GLU A 108 3.16 15.64 -27.54
C GLU A 108 3.66 15.95 -28.95
N VAL A 109 4.17 14.95 -29.68
CA VAL A 109 4.57 15.11 -31.08
C VAL A 109 3.38 15.55 -31.95
N SER A 110 2.17 15.04 -31.69
CA SER A 110 0.97 15.48 -32.43
C SER A 110 0.62 16.96 -32.18
N LYS A 111 0.78 17.45 -30.95
CA LYS A 111 0.49 18.85 -30.60
C LYS A 111 1.52 19.79 -31.22
N TYR A 112 2.80 19.43 -31.13
CA TYR A 112 3.89 20.21 -31.73
C TYR A 112 3.77 20.27 -33.26
N LEU A 113 3.52 19.12 -33.92
CA LEU A 113 3.29 19.06 -35.36
C LEU A 113 2.05 19.86 -35.79
N LYS A 114 1.00 19.87 -34.97
CA LYS A 114 -0.20 20.67 -35.22
C LYS A 114 0.10 22.18 -35.15
N ILE A 115 0.87 22.62 -34.17
CA ILE A 115 1.30 24.02 -34.07
C ILE A 115 2.14 24.42 -35.29
N ILE A 116 3.10 23.58 -35.69
CA ILE A 116 3.93 23.83 -36.88
C ILE A 116 3.08 23.90 -38.15
N SER A 117 2.14 22.97 -38.34
CA SER A 117 1.33 22.94 -39.55
C SER A 117 0.42 24.18 -39.66
N GLU A 118 -0.18 24.61 -38.55
CA GLU A 118 -0.96 25.85 -38.48
C GLU A 118 -0.10 27.08 -38.81
N TYR A 119 1.11 27.18 -38.27
CA TYR A 119 2.05 28.25 -38.61
C TYR A 119 2.43 28.24 -40.10
N ARG A 120 2.72 27.06 -40.65
CA ARG A 120 3.07 26.92 -42.08
C ARG A 120 1.93 27.36 -42.99
N HIS A 121 0.68 27.03 -42.64
CA HIS A 121 -0.49 27.50 -43.37
C HIS A 121 -0.66 29.02 -43.30
N LYS A 122 -0.47 29.63 -42.11
CA LYS A 122 -0.51 31.09 -41.95
C LYS A 122 0.55 31.79 -42.79
N ILE A 123 1.79 31.30 -42.78
CA ILE A 123 2.88 31.85 -43.60
C ILE A 123 2.55 31.74 -45.08
N ARG A 124 2.00 30.60 -45.52
CA ARG A 124 1.60 30.42 -46.92
C ARG A 124 0.48 31.37 -47.34
N ALA A 125 -0.50 31.60 -46.47
CA ALA A 125 -1.59 32.55 -46.74
C ALA A 125 -1.08 34.00 -46.82
N ILE A 126 -0.16 34.38 -45.93
CA ILE A 126 0.49 35.71 -45.97
C ILE A 126 1.30 35.86 -47.27
N LYS A 127 2.09 34.84 -47.63
CA LYS A 127 2.85 34.84 -48.88
C LYS A 127 1.95 34.98 -50.10
N HIS A 128 0.81 34.31 -50.11
CA HIS A 128 -0.17 34.41 -51.20
C HIS A 128 -0.73 35.83 -51.33
N ARG A 129 -1.14 36.44 -50.21
CA ARG A 129 -1.66 37.81 -50.21
C ARG A 129 -0.62 38.82 -50.69
N ILE A 130 0.62 38.70 -50.23
CA ILE A 130 1.72 39.56 -50.70
C ILE A 130 1.92 39.37 -52.21
N LYS A 131 1.89 38.13 -52.70
CA LYS A 131 2.05 37.84 -54.13
C LYS A 131 0.92 38.41 -54.98
N GLU A 132 -0.32 38.39 -54.48
CA GLU A 132 -1.49 39.04 -55.10
C GLU A 132 -1.38 40.57 -55.06
N GLU A 133 -0.94 41.16 -53.95
CA GLU A 133 -0.77 42.61 -53.79
C GLU A 133 0.38 43.17 -54.63
N GLU A 134 1.48 42.42 -54.78
CA GLU A 134 2.63 42.79 -55.60
C GLU A 134 2.40 42.54 -57.11
N GLY A 135 1.28 41.91 -57.50
CA GLY A 135 0.94 41.66 -58.91
C GLY A 135 1.91 40.72 -59.63
N ILE A 136 2.63 39.87 -58.88
CA ILE A 136 3.61 38.94 -59.42
C ILE A 136 2.91 37.59 -59.63
N GLU A 137 2.48 37.30 -60.86
CA GLU A 137 2.09 35.92 -61.25
C GLU A 137 3.26 34.94 -61.08
#